data_AF-A0A850GFU7-F1
#
_entry.id   AF-A0A850GFU7-F1
#
_cell.length_a   1.000
_cell.length_b   1.000
_cell.length_c   1.000
_cell.angle_alpha   90.00
_cell.angle_beta   90.00
_cell.angle_gamma   90.00
#
_symmetry.space_group_name_H-M   'P 1'
#
loop_
_entity.id
_entity.type
_entity.pdbx_description
1 polymer ?
#
loop_
_entity_poly.entity_id
_entity_poly.type
_entity_poly.pdbx_seq_one_letter_code
_entity_poly.pdbx_strand_id
1 'polypeptide(L)'
;MTLPRWNPPVTLSPREARIRKRVGKKRKLFGFLCDHRLELFDDDFQAELEQMYRDTGAGKNPMPPALLAMALLLQGYSNASDSEAVELAACDARWQLVLGCLGCDDPPFSQGALFNFRERLIAHDMDRKLLERTRELAKRTGAFDFKKLPKKLDVAVDSSPLRGAGRVEDTFNLLAHAAWKVVLCVAELRARPAELLVDELG
;
A
#
# COMPACT_ATOMS: atom_id res chain seq x y z
N MET A 1 -18.55 21.83 -1.93
CA MET A 1 -18.98 20.79 -0.96
C MET A 1 -17.88 20.64 0.08
N THR A 2 -18.20 20.58 1.38
CA THR A 2 -17.17 20.37 2.40
C THR A 2 -16.83 18.89 2.49
N LEU A 3 -15.59 18.53 2.19
CA LEU A 3 -15.10 17.16 2.31
C LEU A 3 -14.94 16.79 3.80
N PRO A 4 -15.22 15.55 4.20
CA PRO A 4 -14.98 15.13 5.57
C PRO A 4 -13.47 15.07 5.86
N ARG A 5 -13.06 15.55 7.04
CA ARG A 5 -11.68 15.43 7.52
C ARG A 5 -11.46 14.14 8.30
N TRP A 6 -10.26 13.59 8.20
CA TRP A 6 -9.89 12.37 8.93
C TRP A 6 -9.09 12.72 10.18
N ASN A 7 -9.73 12.57 11.34
CA ASN A 7 -9.17 12.89 12.65
C ASN A 7 -9.24 11.66 13.58
N PRO A 8 -8.34 10.68 13.41
CA PRO A 8 -8.29 9.51 14.28
C PRO A 8 -7.92 9.92 15.73
N PRO A 9 -8.40 9.19 16.76
CA PRO A 9 -8.13 9.55 18.15
C PRO A 9 -6.64 9.68 18.48
N VAL A 10 -6.25 10.69 19.26
CA VAL A 10 -4.84 10.90 19.70
C VAL A 10 -4.42 9.82 20.68
N THR A 11 -5.28 9.52 21.66
CA THR A 11 -5.01 8.55 22.71
C THR A 11 -5.41 7.15 22.28
N LEU A 12 -4.45 6.22 22.30
CA LEU A 12 -4.71 4.82 22.03
C LEU A 12 -5.40 4.15 23.23
N SER A 13 -6.47 3.41 22.95
CA SER A 13 -7.08 2.47 23.91
C SER A 13 -6.08 1.39 24.35
N PRO A 14 -6.34 0.68 25.47
CA PRO A 14 -5.48 -0.42 25.92
C PRO A 14 -5.29 -1.52 24.86
N ARG A 15 -6.29 -1.77 24.01
CA ARG A 15 -6.22 -2.74 22.91
C ARG A 15 -5.29 -2.23 21.80
N GLU A 16 -5.48 -0.98 21.38
CA GLU A 16 -4.65 -0.34 20.35
C GLU A 16 -3.18 -0.25 20.78
N ALA A 17 -2.91 0.12 22.03
CA ALA A 17 -1.55 0.19 22.57
C ALA A 17 -0.84 -1.18 22.52
N ARG A 18 -1.55 -2.28 22.81
CA ARG A 18 -1.00 -3.65 22.68
C ARG A 18 -0.66 -3.98 21.23
N ILE A 19 -1.54 -3.66 20.28
CA ILE A 19 -1.30 -3.88 18.86
C ILE A 19 -0.11 -3.04 18.39
N ARG A 20 -0.08 -1.74 18.73
CA ARG A 20 1.01 -0.80 18.41
C ARG A 20 2.36 -1.32 18.88
N LYS A 21 2.44 -1.84 20.12
CA LYS A 21 3.66 -2.42 20.71
C LYS A 21 4.14 -3.67 19.94
N ARG A 22 3.23 -4.53 19.48
CA ARG A 22 3.58 -5.73 18.68
C ARG A 22 4.03 -5.36 17.27
N VAL A 23 3.30 -4.45 16.62
CA VAL A 23 3.55 -4.02 15.25
C VAL A 23 4.89 -3.29 15.12
N GLY A 24 5.21 -2.39 16.06
CA GLY A 24 6.45 -1.61 16.03
C GLY A 24 7.74 -2.44 15.99
N LYS A 25 7.71 -3.68 16.47
CA LYS A 25 8.87 -4.58 16.44
C LYS A 25 9.15 -5.16 15.05
N LYS A 26 8.11 -5.52 14.30
CA LYS A 26 8.22 -6.26 13.03
C LYS A 26 7.90 -5.41 11.79
N ARG A 27 7.02 -4.41 11.93
CA ARG A 27 6.56 -3.51 10.86
C ARG A 27 6.73 -2.07 11.32
N LYS A 28 7.98 -1.59 11.24
CA LYS A 28 8.34 -0.25 11.73
C LYS A 28 7.53 0.87 11.07
N LEU A 29 7.19 0.74 9.78
CA LEU A 29 6.39 1.77 9.09
C LEU A 29 5.01 1.92 9.71
N PHE A 30 4.28 0.82 9.95
CA PHE A 30 2.96 0.88 10.56
C PHE A 30 3.00 1.56 11.93
N GLY A 31 4.05 1.28 12.70
CA GLY A 31 4.26 1.95 13.96
C GLY A 31 4.46 3.46 13.82
N PHE A 32 5.36 3.85 12.93
CA PHE A 32 5.64 5.24 12.60
C PHE A 32 4.39 5.99 12.11
N LEU A 33 3.67 5.42 11.14
CA LEU A 33 2.44 6.01 10.61
C LEU A 33 1.36 6.13 11.69
N CYS A 34 1.22 5.12 12.55
CA CYS A 34 0.31 5.21 13.70
C CYS A 34 0.69 6.41 14.59
N ASP A 35 1.95 6.54 15.01
CA ASP A 35 2.34 7.57 15.97
C ASP A 35 2.29 8.99 15.39
N HIS A 36 2.53 9.13 14.08
CA HIS A 36 2.67 10.43 13.44
C HIS A 36 1.54 10.75 12.43
N ARG A 37 0.44 10.00 12.39
CA ARG A 37 -0.67 10.21 11.42
C ARG A 37 -1.25 11.63 11.45
N LEU A 38 -1.44 12.21 12.64
CA LEU A 38 -2.01 13.57 12.79
C LEU A 38 -1.01 14.68 12.42
N GLU A 39 0.29 14.40 12.54
CA GLU A 39 1.36 15.32 12.14
C GLU A 39 1.62 15.23 10.62
N LEU A 40 1.49 14.02 10.06
CA LEU A 40 1.57 13.79 8.63
C LEU A 40 0.38 14.42 7.89
N PHE A 41 -0.82 14.31 8.45
CA PHE A 41 -2.07 14.87 7.91
C PHE A 41 -2.61 15.99 8.80
N ASP A 42 -1.81 17.05 8.95
CA ASP A 42 -2.24 18.28 9.62
C ASP A 42 -3.35 19.00 8.82
N ASP A 43 -3.94 20.03 9.43
CA ASP A 43 -5.05 20.77 8.82
C ASP A 43 -4.68 21.38 7.46
N ASP A 44 -3.45 21.87 7.32
CA ASP A 44 -2.96 22.48 6.09
C ASP A 44 -2.85 21.43 4.98
N PHE A 45 -2.24 20.27 5.26
CA PHE A 45 -2.10 19.23 4.25
C PHE A 45 -3.44 18.57 3.90
N GLN A 46 -4.38 18.46 4.86
CA GLN A 46 -5.74 18.05 4.56
C GLN A 46 -6.43 19.05 3.63
N ALA A 47 -6.30 20.36 3.87
CA ALA A 47 -6.84 21.40 2.99
C ALA A 47 -6.23 21.37 1.57
N GLU A 48 -4.95 21.02 1.43
CA GLU A 48 -4.35 20.80 0.11
C GLU A 48 -4.92 19.56 -0.60
N LEU A 49 -5.10 18.44 0.13
CA LEU A 49 -5.71 17.24 -0.45
C LEU A 49 -7.16 17.49 -0.90
N GLU A 50 -7.88 18.35 -0.17
CA GLU A 50 -9.24 18.77 -0.51
C GLU A 50 -9.29 19.53 -1.85
N GLN A 51 -8.27 20.34 -2.17
CA GLN A 51 -8.20 21.13 -3.41
C GLN A 51 -8.11 20.29 -4.69
N MET A 52 -7.79 18.98 -4.59
CA MET A 52 -7.79 18.07 -5.75
C MET A 52 -9.21 17.71 -6.22
N TYR A 53 -10.24 18.02 -5.43
CA TYR A 53 -11.62 17.67 -5.74
C TYR A 53 -12.34 18.85 -6.40
N ARG A 54 -13.21 18.54 -7.37
CA ARG A 54 -14.02 19.56 -8.04
C ARG A 54 -15.14 20.05 -7.11
N ASP A 55 -15.41 21.35 -7.16
CA ASP A 55 -16.51 21.98 -6.42
C ASP A 55 -17.92 21.55 -6.88
N THR A 56 -18.02 20.96 -8.08
CA THR A 56 -19.30 20.74 -8.79
C THR A 56 -20.16 19.60 -8.24
N GLY A 57 -19.74 18.95 -7.14
CA GLY A 57 -20.60 18.07 -6.35
C GLY A 57 -21.13 16.80 -7.03
N ALA A 58 -20.60 16.44 -8.19
CA ALA A 58 -20.98 15.23 -8.90
C ALA A 58 -20.14 14.03 -8.43
N GLY A 59 -20.72 13.17 -7.60
CA GLY A 59 -20.10 11.91 -7.16
C GLY A 59 -20.69 11.34 -5.86
N LYS A 60 -20.42 10.05 -5.59
CA LYS A 60 -20.70 9.40 -4.29
C LYS A 60 -20.08 10.20 -3.15
N ASN A 61 -20.71 10.13 -1.96
CA ASN A 61 -20.23 10.73 -0.70
C ASN A 61 -18.71 10.63 -0.59
N PRO A 62 -17.99 11.75 -0.59
CA PRO A 62 -16.55 11.72 -0.71
C PRO A 62 -15.95 11.23 0.61
N MET A 63 -15.13 10.17 0.51
CA MET A 63 -14.33 9.69 1.63
C MET A 63 -13.26 10.74 2.02
N PRO A 64 -12.83 10.80 3.29
CA PRO A 64 -11.77 11.71 3.70
C PRO A 64 -10.49 11.48 2.87
N PRO A 65 -9.97 12.51 2.16
CA PRO A 65 -8.76 12.37 1.35
C PRO A 65 -7.55 11.85 2.14
N ALA A 66 -7.38 12.32 3.37
CA ALA A 66 -6.27 11.90 4.24
C ALA A 66 -6.35 10.42 4.67
N LEU A 67 -7.55 9.86 4.87
CA LEU A 67 -7.73 8.43 5.13
C LEU A 67 -7.28 7.60 3.93
N LEU A 68 -7.68 8.00 2.71
CA LEU A 68 -7.27 7.32 1.48
C LEU A 68 -5.77 7.46 1.23
N ALA A 69 -5.17 8.62 1.52
CA ALA A 69 -3.73 8.82 1.45
C ALA A 69 -2.96 7.93 2.43
N MET A 70 -3.45 7.79 3.66
CA MET A 70 -2.89 6.84 4.62
C MET A 70 -3.00 5.39 4.12
N ALA A 71 -4.15 5.02 3.54
CA ALA A 71 -4.35 3.70 2.95
C ALA A 71 -3.36 3.42 1.80
N LEU A 72 -3.09 4.40 0.93
CA LEU A 72 -2.09 4.27 -0.15
C LEU A 72 -0.66 4.08 0.38
N LEU A 73 -0.28 4.76 1.47
CA LEU A 73 1.02 4.53 2.11
C LEU A 73 1.15 3.10 2.65
N LEU A 74 0.10 2.61 3.32
CA LEU A 74 0.04 1.23 3.83
C LEU A 74 0.07 0.19 2.71
N GLN A 75 -0.66 0.47 1.63
CA GLN A 75 -0.73 -0.37 0.44
C GLN A 75 0.64 -0.47 -0.23
N GLY A 76 1.28 0.66 -0.54
CA GLY A 76 2.59 0.69 -1.19
C GLY A 76 3.67 0.00 -0.38
N TYR A 77 3.62 0.08 0.95
CA TYR A 77 4.55 -0.66 1.81
C TYR A 77 4.24 -2.15 1.94
N SER A 78 2.95 -2.52 1.86
CA SER A 78 2.53 -3.91 1.94
C SER A 78 2.59 -4.63 0.59
N ASN A 79 2.86 -3.90 -0.50
CA ASN A 79 2.77 -4.37 -1.88
C ASN A 79 1.41 -5.00 -2.20
N ALA A 80 0.33 -4.39 -1.67
CA ALA A 80 -1.03 -4.90 -1.77
C ALA A 80 -1.76 -4.34 -3.01
N SER A 81 -2.62 -5.14 -3.64
CA SER A 81 -3.54 -4.64 -4.68
C SER A 81 -4.62 -3.72 -4.08
N ASP A 82 -5.41 -3.04 -4.90
CA ASP A 82 -6.53 -2.23 -4.40
C ASP A 82 -7.59 -3.08 -3.71
N SER A 83 -7.86 -4.28 -4.23
CA SER A 83 -8.79 -5.21 -3.59
C SER A 83 -8.23 -5.74 -2.27
N GLU A 84 -6.95 -6.08 -2.22
CA GLU A 84 -6.31 -6.54 -0.98
C GLU A 84 -6.22 -5.41 0.05
N ALA A 85 -6.01 -4.15 -0.36
CA ALA A 85 -6.02 -3.01 0.55
C ALA A 85 -7.39 -2.83 1.24
N VAL A 86 -8.49 -3.06 0.52
CA VAL A 86 -9.85 -3.04 1.09
C VAL A 86 -10.02 -4.16 2.12
N GLU A 87 -9.64 -5.39 1.77
CA GLU A 87 -9.72 -6.55 2.68
C GLU A 87 -8.84 -6.37 3.92
N LEU A 88 -7.62 -5.84 3.75
CA LEU A 88 -6.71 -5.55 4.87
C LEU A 88 -7.28 -4.44 5.76
N ALA A 89 -7.89 -3.41 5.18
CA ALA A 89 -8.52 -2.34 5.97
C ALA A 89 -9.74 -2.84 6.77
N ALA A 90 -10.46 -3.85 6.28
CA ALA A 90 -11.58 -4.48 6.99
C ALA A 90 -11.12 -5.50 8.05
N CYS A 91 -10.13 -6.35 7.72
CA CYS A 91 -9.85 -7.55 8.52
C CYS A 91 -8.54 -7.49 9.32
N ASP A 92 -7.60 -6.62 8.95
CA ASP A 92 -6.28 -6.57 9.58
C ASP A 92 -6.23 -5.50 10.69
N ALA A 93 -6.16 -5.95 11.94
CA ALA A 93 -6.11 -5.07 13.11
C ALA A 93 -4.93 -4.07 13.10
N ARG A 94 -3.86 -4.34 12.33
CA ARG A 94 -2.71 -3.43 12.19
C ARG A 94 -3.02 -2.31 11.20
N TRP A 95 -3.73 -2.62 10.12
CA TRP A 95 -4.25 -1.62 9.20
C TRP A 95 -5.31 -0.75 9.88
N GLN A 96 -6.29 -1.39 10.51
CA GLN A 96 -7.34 -0.67 11.24
C GLN A 96 -6.78 0.27 12.32
N LEU A 97 -5.72 -0.16 13.03
CA LEU A 97 -5.02 0.69 14.00
C LEU A 97 -4.47 1.97 13.35
N VAL A 98 -3.79 1.86 12.21
CA VAL A 98 -3.20 3.02 11.52
C VAL A 98 -4.28 3.91 10.92
N LEU A 99 -5.35 3.32 10.38
CA LEU A 99 -6.51 4.02 9.83
C LEU A 99 -7.45 4.59 10.91
N GLY A 100 -7.21 4.29 12.19
CA GLY A 100 -8.01 4.78 13.30
C GLY A 100 -9.43 4.20 13.34
N CYS A 101 -9.61 3.00 12.81
CA CYS A 101 -10.91 2.33 12.67
C CYS A 101 -10.89 0.91 13.29
N LEU A 102 -10.18 0.75 14.42
CA LEU A 102 -10.04 -0.55 15.07
C LEU A 102 -11.39 -1.13 15.48
N GLY A 103 -11.71 -2.32 14.96
CA GLY A 103 -12.96 -3.01 15.25
C GLY A 103 -14.13 -2.61 14.36
N CYS A 104 -13.90 -1.87 13.27
CA CYS A 104 -14.91 -1.73 12.22
C CYS A 104 -15.13 -3.09 11.52
N ASP A 105 -16.39 -3.42 11.27
CA ASP A 105 -16.77 -4.63 10.53
C ASP A 105 -16.77 -4.39 9.01
N ASP A 106 -17.14 -3.18 8.59
CA ASP A 106 -17.14 -2.76 7.19
C ASP A 106 -15.80 -2.11 6.78
N PRO A 107 -15.37 -2.29 5.52
CA PRO A 107 -14.17 -1.62 5.01
C PRO A 107 -14.35 -0.09 5.02
N PRO A 108 -13.34 0.68 5.46
CA PRO A 108 -13.43 2.12 5.53
C PRO A 108 -13.40 2.81 4.17
N PHE A 109 -13.17 2.09 3.07
CA PHE A 109 -13.24 2.60 1.70
C PHE A 109 -13.49 1.45 0.71
N SER A 110 -13.95 1.78 -0.50
CA SER A 110 -14.09 0.80 -1.59
C SER A 110 -12.87 0.80 -2.50
N GLN A 111 -12.68 -0.29 -3.25
CA GLN A 111 -11.60 -0.42 -4.25
C GLN A 111 -11.62 0.75 -5.23
N GLY A 112 -12.80 1.08 -5.78
CA GLY A 112 -12.97 2.19 -6.71
C GLY A 112 -12.70 3.55 -6.06
N ALA A 113 -12.96 3.73 -4.76
CA ALA A 113 -12.63 4.97 -4.07
C ALA A 113 -11.11 5.16 -3.96
N LEU A 114 -10.38 4.09 -3.61
CA LEU A 114 -8.92 4.09 -3.51
C LEU A 114 -8.26 4.33 -4.87
N PHE A 115 -8.71 3.61 -5.91
CA PHE A 115 -8.24 3.78 -7.28
C PHE A 115 -8.44 5.22 -7.79
N ASN A 116 -9.67 5.73 -7.72
CA ASN A 116 -9.98 7.08 -8.21
C ASN A 116 -9.22 8.17 -7.43
N PHE A 117 -8.93 7.93 -6.16
CA PHE A 117 -8.12 8.86 -5.37
C PHE A 117 -6.64 8.83 -5.76
N ARG A 118 -6.07 7.65 -6.05
CA ARG A 118 -4.72 7.54 -6.61
C ARG A 118 -4.59 8.30 -7.92
N GLU A 119 -5.55 8.12 -8.85
CA GLU A 119 -5.55 8.84 -10.12
C GLU A 119 -5.58 10.36 -9.93
N ARG A 120 -6.36 10.85 -8.96
CA ARG A 120 -6.38 12.28 -8.60
C ARG A 120 -5.06 12.74 -8.00
N LEU A 121 -4.45 11.98 -7.09
CA LEU A 121 -3.15 12.32 -6.51
C LEU A 121 -2.09 12.50 -7.59
N ILE A 122 -2.02 11.56 -8.54
CA ILE A 122 -1.05 11.59 -9.64
C ILE A 122 -1.33 12.79 -10.56
N ALA A 123 -2.59 13.02 -10.93
CA ALA A 123 -2.98 14.14 -11.79
C ALA A 123 -2.64 15.53 -11.20
N HIS A 124 -2.49 15.62 -9.88
CA HIS A 124 -2.14 16.84 -9.15
C HIS A 124 -0.71 16.83 -8.58
N ASP A 125 0.15 15.88 -8.96
CA ASP A 125 1.51 15.67 -8.41
C ASP A 125 1.58 15.52 -6.87
N MET A 126 0.44 15.22 -6.24
CA MET A 126 0.30 15.09 -4.79
C MET A 126 0.79 13.74 -4.27
N ASP A 127 0.93 12.74 -5.14
CA ASP A 127 1.57 11.46 -4.81
C ASP A 127 3.04 11.64 -4.40
N ARG A 128 3.77 12.50 -5.13
CA ARG A 128 5.17 12.86 -4.82
C ARG A 128 5.23 13.64 -3.52
N LYS A 129 4.36 14.64 -3.35
CA LYS A 129 4.29 15.47 -2.15
C LYS A 129 3.99 14.64 -0.90
N LEU A 130 3.06 13.68 -0.99
CA LEU A 130 2.73 12.75 0.10
C LEU A 130 3.96 11.92 0.51
N LEU A 131 4.71 11.37 -0.45
CA LEU A 131 5.92 10.61 -0.16
C LEU A 131 7.03 11.48 0.43
N GLU A 132 7.24 12.68 -0.11
CA GLU A 132 8.24 13.62 0.38
C GLU A 132 7.95 14.03 1.81
N ARG A 133 6.72 14.45 2.11
CA ARG A 133 6.28 14.78 3.46
C ARG A 133 6.46 13.61 4.43
N THR A 134 6.14 12.39 4.00
CA THR A 134 6.35 11.18 4.81
C THR A 134 7.85 10.92 5.08
N ARG A 135 8.71 11.15 4.09
CA ARG A 135 10.18 11.01 4.23
C ARG A 135 10.77 12.08 5.14
N GLU A 136 10.36 13.33 5.00
CA GLU A 136 10.79 14.44 5.85
C GLU A 136 10.41 14.19 7.30
N LEU A 137 9.18 13.74 7.54
CA LEU A 137 8.71 13.38 8.86
C LEU A 137 9.54 12.22 9.45
N ALA A 138 9.80 11.17 8.66
CA ALA A 138 10.65 10.06 9.09
C ALA A 138 12.10 10.50 9.39
N LYS A 139 12.66 11.43 8.61
CA LYS A 139 14.00 12.02 8.86
C LYS A 139 14.01 12.84 10.15
N ARG A 140 13.01 13.71 10.34
CA ARG A 140 12.90 14.59 11.51
C ARG A 140 12.76 13.79 12.81
N THR A 141 11.93 12.74 12.80
CA THR A 141 11.61 11.99 14.02
C THR A 141 12.58 10.84 14.29
N GLY A 142 13.29 10.36 13.26
CA GLY A 142 14.16 9.18 13.35
C GLY A 142 13.41 7.87 13.62
N ALA A 143 12.07 7.89 13.61
CA ALA A 143 11.24 6.75 13.99
C ALA A 143 11.13 5.68 12.88
N PHE A 144 11.47 6.02 11.64
CA PHE A 144 11.49 5.12 10.50
C PHE A 144 12.65 5.42 9.54
N ASP A 145 13.20 4.37 8.93
CA ASP A 145 14.22 4.53 7.89
C ASP A 145 13.56 4.97 6.59
N PHE A 146 13.62 6.27 6.31
CA PHE A 146 13.01 6.90 5.13
C PHE A 146 13.44 6.27 3.79
N LYS A 147 14.59 5.57 3.73
CA LYS A 147 15.05 4.87 2.52
C LYS A 147 14.20 3.63 2.19
N LYS A 148 13.46 3.11 3.17
CA LYS A 148 12.54 1.97 3.02
C LYS A 148 11.14 2.37 2.58
N LEU A 149 10.85 3.66 2.45
CA LEU A 149 9.61 4.12 1.82
C LEU A 149 9.67 3.83 0.32
N PRO A 150 8.52 3.49 -0.30
CA PRO A 150 8.47 3.32 -1.75
C PRO A 150 8.94 4.60 -2.47
N LYS A 151 9.50 4.43 -3.67
CA LYS A 151 9.95 5.55 -4.50
C LYS A 151 8.81 6.26 -5.22
N LYS A 152 7.72 5.53 -5.49
CA LYS A 152 6.48 6.01 -6.10
C LYS A 152 5.31 5.30 -5.42
N LEU A 153 4.15 5.96 -5.36
CA LEU A 153 2.89 5.34 -4.92
C LEU A 153 2.15 4.63 -6.07
N ASP A 154 2.77 4.63 -7.25
CA ASP A 154 2.31 3.92 -8.43
C ASP A 154 2.52 2.41 -8.22
N VAL A 155 1.54 1.82 -7.57
CA VAL A 155 1.38 0.37 -7.49
C VAL A 155 0.67 -0.02 -8.78
N ALA A 156 1.46 -0.22 -9.84
CA ALA A 156 0.98 -0.93 -11.03
C ALA A 156 0.74 -2.40 -10.66
N VAL A 157 -0.33 -2.65 -9.93
CA VAL A 157 -0.85 -4.00 -9.67
C VAL A 157 -2.12 -4.12 -10.49
N ASP A 158 -1.94 -4.84 -11.60
CA ASP A 158 -2.93 -5.22 -12.60
C ASP A 158 -4.38 -5.14 -12.11
N SER A 159 -5.15 -4.26 -12.73
CA SER A 159 -6.59 -4.44 -12.89
C SER A 159 -6.82 -5.67 -13.77
N SER A 160 -6.73 -6.86 -13.21
CA SER A 160 -7.28 -8.10 -13.78
C SER A 160 -7.55 -9.12 -12.66
N PRO A 161 -8.80 -9.56 -12.46
CA PRO A 161 -9.23 -10.38 -11.32
C PRO A 161 -8.88 -11.88 -11.47
N LEU A 162 -7.68 -12.22 -11.95
CA LEU A 162 -7.31 -13.61 -12.27
C LEU A 162 -6.04 -14.16 -11.59
N ARG A 163 -5.37 -13.43 -10.69
CA ARG A 163 -4.22 -13.98 -9.95
C ARG A 163 -4.28 -13.73 -8.45
N GLY A 164 -5.19 -14.44 -7.79
CA GLY A 164 -4.96 -14.83 -6.41
C GLY A 164 -3.85 -15.87 -6.35
N ALA A 165 -2.58 -15.46 -6.27
CA ALA A 165 -1.47 -16.41 -6.22
C ALA A 165 -0.21 -15.91 -5.48
N GLY A 166 -0.28 -14.83 -4.68
CA GLY A 166 0.90 -14.20 -4.05
C GLY A 166 1.70 -15.03 -3.01
N ARG A 167 1.37 -16.31 -2.81
CA ARG A 167 2.22 -17.27 -2.08
C ARG A 167 2.56 -18.53 -2.90
N VAL A 168 1.88 -18.74 -4.03
CA VAL A 168 2.05 -19.93 -4.89
C VAL A 168 2.86 -19.57 -6.14
N GLU A 169 2.71 -18.34 -6.66
CA GLU A 169 3.39 -17.83 -7.86
C GLU A 169 4.91 -17.70 -7.65
N ASP A 170 5.36 -17.26 -6.47
CA ASP A 170 6.79 -17.28 -6.11
C ASP A 170 7.36 -18.71 -6.11
N THR A 171 6.57 -19.70 -5.67
CA THR A 171 6.98 -21.11 -5.70
C THR A 171 7.09 -21.63 -7.13
N PHE A 172 6.12 -21.32 -8.00
CA PHE A 172 6.17 -21.72 -9.40
C PHE A 172 7.30 -21.04 -10.17
N ASN A 173 7.55 -19.75 -9.93
CA ASN A 173 8.68 -19.06 -10.53
C ASN A 173 10.03 -19.64 -10.08
N LEU A 174 10.16 -20.02 -8.80
CA LEU A 174 11.37 -20.70 -8.31
C LEU A 174 11.56 -22.07 -8.97
N LEU A 175 10.49 -22.86 -9.13
CA LEU A 175 10.54 -24.14 -9.83
C LEU A 175 10.87 -23.98 -11.32
N ALA A 176 10.26 -23.01 -12.00
CA ALA A 176 10.55 -22.69 -13.39
C ALA A 176 12.01 -22.26 -13.59
N HIS A 177 12.54 -21.42 -12.69
CA HIS A 177 13.95 -21.04 -12.71
C HIS A 177 14.90 -22.22 -12.46
N ALA A 178 14.54 -23.13 -11.55
CA ALA A 178 15.33 -24.33 -11.30
C ALA A 178 15.33 -25.27 -12.51
N ALA A 179 14.17 -25.52 -13.11
CA ALA A 179 14.03 -26.30 -14.34
C ALA A 179 14.84 -25.69 -15.49
N TRP A 180 14.77 -24.36 -15.66
CA TRP A 180 15.54 -23.66 -16.69
C TRP A 180 17.05 -23.83 -16.51
N LYS A 181 17.56 -23.78 -15.28
CA LYS A 181 18.98 -24.03 -15.01
C LYS A 181 19.41 -25.45 -15.39
N VAL A 182 18.55 -26.44 -15.16
CA VAL A 182 18.82 -27.82 -15.59
C VAL A 182 18.89 -27.91 -17.11
N VAL A 183 17.95 -27.29 -17.82
CA VAL A 183 17.95 -27.25 -19.30
C VAL A 183 19.22 -26.59 -19.84
N LEU A 184 19.66 -25.47 -19.25
CA LEU A 184 20.90 -24.80 -19.64
C LEU A 184 22.15 -25.70 -19.44
N CYS A 185 22.23 -26.44 -18.32
CA CYS A 185 23.33 -27.38 -18.11
C CYS A 185 23.33 -28.53 -19.13
N VAL A 186 22.15 -29.05 -19.49
CA VAL A 186 22.02 -30.11 -20.50
C VAL A 186 22.37 -29.59 -21.90
N ALA A 187 21.97 -28.35 -22.21
CA ALA A 187 22.32 -27.64 -23.45
C ALA A 187 23.84 -27.54 -23.62
N GLU A 188 24.54 -27.13 -22.56
CA GLU A 188 26.00 -27.04 -22.53
C GLU A 188 26.67 -28.41 -22.73
N LEU A 189 26.22 -29.45 -22.02
CA LEU A 189 26.75 -30.81 -22.15
C LEU A 189 26.53 -31.43 -23.54
N ARG A 190 25.45 -31.04 -24.22
CA ARG A 190 25.09 -31.55 -25.56
C ARG A 190 25.59 -30.65 -26.68
N ALA A 191 26.25 -29.52 -26.36
CA ALA A 191 26.66 -28.49 -27.32
C ALA A 191 25.52 -28.06 -28.26
N ARG A 192 24.29 -27.99 -27.73
CA ARG A 192 23.08 -27.59 -28.47
C ARG A 192 22.46 -26.37 -27.78
N PRO A 193 21.81 -25.46 -28.53
CA PRO A 193 21.09 -24.34 -27.94
C PRO A 193 19.90 -24.83 -27.11
N ALA A 194 19.66 -24.18 -25.97
CA ALA A 194 18.68 -24.59 -24.97
C ALA A 194 17.24 -24.59 -25.51
N GLU A 195 16.95 -23.69 -26.45
CA GLU A 195 15.65 -23.52 -27.09
C GLU A 195 15.22 -24.79 -27.84
N LEU A 196 16.16 -25.54 -28.42
CA LEU A 196 15.86 -26.77 -29.15
C LEU A 196 15.65 -27.98 -28.22
N LEU A 197 16.00 -27.87 -26.94
CA LEU A 197 15.82 -28.93 -25.94
C LEU A 197 14.49 -28.80 -25.21
N VAL A 198 13.92 -27.59 -25.15
CA VAL A 198 12.60 -27.35 -24.55
C VAL A 198 11.51 -28.10 -25.32
N ASP A 199 11.58 -28.08 -26.66
CA ASP A 199 10.61 -28.77 -27.53
C ASP A 199 10.65 -30.30 -27.41
N GLU A 200 11.77 -30.88 -26.95
CA GLU A 200 11.94 -32.32 -26.73
C GLU A 200 11.45 -32.78 -25.35
N LEU A 201 11.29 -31.86 -24.39
CA LEU A 201 10.98 -32.16 -22.98
C LEU A 201 9.49 -32.05 -22.62
N GLY A 202 8.66 -31.49 -23.51
CA GLY A 202 7.20 -31.36 -23.34
C GLY A 202 6.76 -30.08 -22.67
#